data_AF-A0A1Q7Q300-F1
#
_entry.id   AF-A0A1Q7Q300-F1
#
_cell.length_a   1.000
_cell.length_b   1.000
_cell.length_c   1.000
_cell.angle_alpha   90.00
_cell.angle_beta   90.00
_cell.angle_gamma   90.00
#
_symmetry.space_group_name_H-M   'P 1'
#
loop_
_entity.id
_entity.type
_entity.pdbx_description
1 polymer ?
#
loop_
_entity_poly.entity_id
_entity_poly.type
_entity_poly.pdbx_seq_one_letter_code
_entity_poly.pdbx_strand_id
1 'polypeptide(L)'
;MKTIAIVDLSTGRTQECRRNTLTLDIPHDLDWATGGVSVDANSVGHYFAAGGQRLVYATKPTLLSGRGLGAKCLVAEDLIGRTGESCLHRYRLSAVERRH
;
A
#
# COMPACT_ATOMS: atom_id res chain seq x y z
N MET A 1 13.90 -16.66 3.36
CA MET A 1 13.35 -15.34 3.74
C MET A 1 11.96 -15.55 4.30
N LYS A 2 11.57 -14.92 5.41
CA LYS A 2 10.21 -15.08 5.95
C LYS A 2 9.24 -14.17 5.19
N THR A 3 8.13 -14.72 4.72
CA THR A 3 7.04 -14.02 4.04
C THR A 3 5.84 -13.85 4.98
N ILE A 4 4.96 -12.90 4.66
CA ILE A 4 3.64 -12.71 5.26
C ILE A 4 2.63 -12.79 4.13
N ALA A 5 1.62 -13.64 4.31
CA ALA A 5 0.50 -13.71 3.39
C ALA A 5 -0.37 -12.45 3.55
N ILE A 6 -0.71 -11.85 2.42
CA ILE A 6 -1.63 -10.73 2.33
C ILE A 6 -2.73 -11.08 1.34
N VAL A 7 -3.93 -10.58 1.59
CA VAL A 7 -5.07 -10.67 0.69
C VAL A 7 -5.20 -9.33 -0.03
N ASP A 8 -5.08 -9.37 -1.33
CA ASP A 8 -5.37 -8.24 -2.18
C ASP A 8 -6.87 -7.92 -2.15
N LEU A 9 -7.24 -6.74 -1.69
CA LEU A 9 -8.66 -6.41 -1.51
C LEU A 9 -9.36 -5.97 -2.80
N SER A 10 -8.65 -5.66 -3.88
CA SER A 10 -9.28 -5.36 -5.18
C SER A 10 -9.60 -6.61 -6.00
N THR A 11 -8.85 -7.69 -5.79
CA THR A 11 -8.99 -8.96 -6.54
C THR A 11 -9.36 -10.16 -5.68
N GLY A 12 -9.29 -10.04 -4.36
CA GLY A 12 -9.49 -11.14 -3.41
C GLY A 12 -8.36 -12.17 -3.40
N ARG A 13 -7.27 -11.94 -4.13
CA ARG A 13 -6.18 -12.92 -4.28
C ARG A 13 -5.22 -12.85 -3.10
N THR A 14 -4.91 -14.00 -2.51
CA THR A 14 -3.82 -14.12 -1.55
C THR A 14 -2.47 -14.15 -2.26
N GLN A 15 -1.48 -13.43 -1.74
CA GLN A 15 -0.09 -13.50 -2.16
C GLN A 15 0.86 -13.46 -0.97
N GLU A 16 2.04 -14.06 -1.12
CA GLU A 16 3.11 -13.94 -0.15
C GLU A 16 3.96 -12.68 -0.41
N CYS A 17 4.08 -11.82 0.59
CA CYS A 17 4.93 -10.64 0.55
C CYS A 17 6.11 -10.77 1.52
N ARG A 18 7.21 -10.07 1.21
CA ARG A 18 8.36 -10.05 2.11
C ARG A 18 7.99 -9.31 3.39
N ARG A 19 8.48 -9.78 4.53
CA ARG A 19 8.24 -9.13 5.84
C ARG A 19 8.70 -7.67 5.91
N ASN A 20 9.70 -7.31 5.11
CA ASN A 20 10.25 -5.96 5.02
C ASN A 20 9.60 -5.09 3.94
N THR A 21 8.54 -5.57 3.27
CA THR A 21 7.76 -4.74 2.33
C THR A 21 7.17 -3.55 3.09
N LEU A 22 7.26 -2.36 2.48
CA LEU A 22 6.73 -1.13 3.05
C LEU A 22 5.20 -1.11 2.98
N THR A 23 4.59 -0.52 4.00
CA THR A 23 3.16 -0.35 4.12
C THR A 23 2.78 1.03 4.63
N LEU A 24 1.57 1.50 4.32
CA LEU A 24 1.01 2.75 4.83
C LEU A 24 -0.39 2.53 5.40
N ASP A 25 -0.80 3.47 6.24
CA ASP A 25 -2.18 3.55 6.67
C ASP A 25 -3.06 4.07 5.54
N ILE A 26 -4.29 3.57 5.51
CA ILE A 26 -5.28 3.90 4.48
C ILE A 26 -5.94 5.23 4.87
N PRO A 27 -5.88 6.28 4.03
CA PRO A 27 -6.70 7.46 4.23
C PRO A 27 -8.18 7.11 4.30
N HIS A 28 -8.90 7.71 5.25
CA HIS A 28 -10.30 7.38 5.56
C HIS A 28 -11.27 7.59 4.39
N ASP A 29 -10.96 8.53 3.50
CA ASP A 29 -11.75 9.00 2.36
C ASP A 29 -11.15 8.56 1.01
N LEU A 30 -10.17 7.64 1.03
CA LEU A 30 -9.52 7.13 -0.17
C LEU A 30 -10.53 6.49 -1.13
N ASP A 31 -10.58 7.02 -2.35
CA ASP A 31 -11.36 6.49 -3.45
C ASP A 31 -10.56 5.45 -4.24
N TRP A 32 -10.76 4.20 -3.85
CA TRP A 32 -10.18 3.06 -4.53
C TRP A 32 -10.69 2.85 -5.95
N ALA A 33 -11.86 3.37 -6.31
CA ALA A 33 -12.36 3.26 -7.68
C ALA A 33 -11.59 4.19 -8.63
N THR A 34 -11.17 5.36 -8.13
CA THR A 34 -10.51 6.40 -8.93
C THR A 34 -8.97 6.25 -8.99
N GLY A 35 -8.33 5.65 -7.97
CA GLY A 35 -6.90 5.34 -8.05
C GLY A 35 -6.23 4.99 -6.73
N GLY A 36 -5.02 4.43 -6.84
CA GLY A 36 -4.20 4.04 -5.68
C GLY A 36 -3.45 5.21 -5.02
N VAL A 37 -2.61 4.87 -4.04
CA VAL A 37 -1.74 5.83 -3.35
C VAL A 37 -0.32 5.71 -3.90
N SER A 38 0.30 6.85 -4.17
CA SER A 38 1.74 6.96 -4.44
C SER A 38 2.42 7.75 -3.33
N VAL A 39 3.68 7.45 -3.06
CA VAL A 39 4.49 8.19 -2.08
C VAL A 39 5.75 8.69 -2.75
N ASP A 40 6.07 9.96 -2.53
CA ASP A 40 7.29 10.58 -3.03
C ASP A 40 8.51 10.34 -2.12
N ALA A 41 9.67 10.84 -2.52
CA ALA A 41 10.92 10.70 -1.77
C ALA A 41 10.88 11.40 -0.39
N ASN A 42 9.95 12.33 -0.17
CA ASN A 42 9.78 13.08 1.07
C ASN A 42 8.76 12.43 2.02
N SER A 43 8.30 11.21 1.71
CA SER A 43 7.22 10.54 2.44
C SER A 43 5.90 11.33 2.42
N VAL A 44 5.64 12.04 1.32
CA VAL A 44 4.34 12.65 1.04
C VAL A 44 3.53 11.69 0.18
N GLY A 45 2.39 11.27 0.72
CA GLY A 45 1.43 10.43 0.02
C GLY A 45 0.49 11.28 -0.84
N HIS A 46 0.26 10.84 -2.07
CA HIS A 46 -0.72 11.40 -2.99
C HIS A 46 -1.81 10.38 -3.26
N TYR A 47 -3.07 10.79 -3.17
CA TYR A 47 -4.21 9.91 -3.42
C TYR A 47 -5.41 10.67 -3.96
N PHE A 48 -6.42 9.94 -4.42
CA PHE A 48 -7.72 10.49 -4.81
C PHE A 48 -8.75 10.21 -3.71
N ALA A 49 -9.42 11.24 -3.23
CA ALA A 49 -10.54 11.11 -2.32
C ALA A 49 -11.84 10.83 -3.07
N ALA A 50 -12.86 10.37 -2.33
CA ALA A 50 -14.21 10.18 -2.86
C ALA A 50 -14.70 11.47 -3.53
N GLY A 51 -14.99 11.41 -4.83
CA GLY A 51 -15.32 12.59 -5.64
C GLY A 51 -14.20 13.09 -6.55
N GLY A 52 -13.08 12.35 -6.63
CA GLY A 52 -12.02 12.58 -7.62
C GLY A 52 -11.04 13.71 -7.27
N GLN A 53 -11.12 14.26 -6.05
CA GLN A 53 -10.17 15.27 -5.60
C GLN A 53 -8.82 14.64 -5.28
N ARG A 54 -7.73 15.18 -5.84
CA ARG A 54 -6.37 14.76 -5.49
C ARG A 54 -5.94 15.41 -4.17
N LEU A 55 -5.65 14.61 -3.17
CA LEU A 55 -5.18 15.06 -1.85
C LEU A 55 -3.74 14.62 -1.58
N VAL A 56 -3.09 15.34 -0.67
CA VAL A 56 -1.76 15.04 -0.16
C VAL A 56 -1.81 14.83 1.34
N TYR A 57 -1.00 13.91 1.85
CA TYR A 57 -0.89 13.69 3.29
C TYR A 57 0.54 13.31 3.66
N ALA A 58 0.97 13.73 4.84
CA ALA A 58 2.22 13.24 5.41
C ALA A 58 2.02 11.76 5.78
N THR A 59 2.90 10.89 5.30
CA THR A 59 2.85 9.47 5.60
C THR A 59 4.18 9.00 6.14
N LYS A 60 4.16 7.92 6.92
CA LYS A 60 5.37 7.28 7.41
C LYS A 60 5.30 5.80 7.06
N PRO A 61 6.01 5.36 6.01
CA PRO A 61 6.07 3.94 5.67
C PRO A 61 6.51 3.09 6.87
N THR A 62 5.78 2.00 7.11
CA THR A 62 6.08 1.01 8.15
C THR A 62 6.23 -0.38 7.53
N LEU A 63 7.01 -1.26 8.17
CA LEU A 63 7.23 -2.60 7.64
C LEU A 63 5.98 -3.47 7.80
N LEU A 64 5.71 -4.33 6.82
CA LEU A 64 4.62 -5.32 6.87
C LEU A 64 4.72 -6.21 8.11
N SER A 65 5.92 -6.50 8.59
CA SER A 65 6.13 -7.26 9.84
C SER A 65 5.59 -6.59 11.10
N GLY A 66 5.34 -5.28 11.08
CA GLY A 66 4.71 -4.54 12.17
C GLY A 66 3.19 -4.51 12.11
N ARG A 67 2.57 -5.06 11.05
CA ARG A 67 1.12 -5.10 10.89
C ARG A 67 0.52 -6.31 11.59
N GLY A 68 -0.61 -6.09 12.27
CA GLY A 68 -1.39 -7.16 12.90
C GLY A 68 -2.15 -8.01 11.88
N LEU A 69 -2.54 -9.23 12.27
CA LEU A 69 -3.38 -10.10 11.43
C LEU A 69 -4.73 -9.44 11.13
N GLY A 70 -5.18 -9.52 9.89
CA GLY A 70 -6.41 -8.86 9.44
C GLY A 70 -6.33 -7.33 9.30
N ALA A 71 -5.18 -6.71 9.60
CA ALA A 71 -5.00 -5.28 9.43
C ALA A 71 -5.07 -4.92 7.94
N LYS A 72 -5.93 -3.95 7.60
CA LYS A 72 -5.99 -3.37 6.27
C LYS A 72 -4.90 -2.30 6.15
N CYS A 73 -4.09 -2.38 5.11
CA CYS A 73 -3.03 -1.42 4.86
C CYS A 73 -2.76 -1.30 3.36
N LEU A 74 -2.08 -0.23 3.01
CA LEU A 74 -1.49 -0.02 1.69
C LEU A 74 -0.18 -0.78 1.64
N VAL A 75 -0.01 -1.74 0.74
CA VAL A 75 1.25 -2.51 0.59
C VAL A 75 1.97 -2.05 -0.67
N ALA A 76 3.26 -1.72 -0.53
CA ALA A 76 4.10 -1.33 -1.65
C ALA A 76 4.25 -2.49 -2.64
N GLU A 77 4.02 -2.22 -3.92
CA GLU A 77 4.38 -3.12 -5.01
C GLU A 77 5.86 -2.91 -5.37
N ASP A 78 6.60 -4.02 -5.51
CA ASP A 78 7.93 -4.00 -6.10
C ASP A 78 7.79 -3.66 -7.59
N LEU A 79 7.93 -2.38 -7.96
CA LEU A 79 7.97 -1.95 -9.35
C LEU A 79 9.30 -2.39 -9.97
N ILE A 80 9.33 -3.60 -10.52
CA ILE A 80 10.43 -4.03 -11.40
C ILE A 80 10.31 -3.24 -12.70
N GLY A 81 11.13 -2.20 -12.87
CA GLY A 81 11.44 -1.65 -14.19
C GLY A 81 10.66 -0.40 -14.65
N ARG A 82 10.72 0.70 -13.90
CA ARG A 82 10.68 2.04 -14.52
C ARG A 82 11.85 2.88 -14.03
N THR A 83 12.89 2.90 -14.84
CA THR A 83 14.03 3.81 -14.76
C THR A 83 13.58 5.19 -15.21
N GLY A 84 13.76 6.20 -14.35
CA GLY A 84 13.55 7.61 -14.70
C GLY A 84 12.36 8.21 -13.94
N GLU A 85 12.67 9.21 -13.12
CA GLU A 85 11.78 9.99 -12.25
C GLU A 85 11.40 9.29 -10.93
N SER A 86 12.05 9.74 -9.85
CA SER A 86 11.64 9.69 -8.44
C SER A 86 10.89 8.42 -8.02
N CYS A 87 11.53 7.51 -7.26
CA CYS A 87 10.95 6.23 -6.82
C CYS A 87 9.53 6.35 -6.22
N LEU A 88 8.51 6.28 -7.06
CA LEU A 88 7.09 6.24 -6.70
C LEU A 88 6.75 4.78 -6.42
N HIS A 89 6.86 4.33 -5.17
CA HIS A 89 6.27 3.05 -4.82
C HIS A 89 4.76 3.17 -5.04
N ARG A 90 4.20 2.32 -5.91
CA ARG A 90 2.75 2.18 -6.04
C ARG A 90 2.27 1.31 -4.90
N TYR A 91 1.26 1.79 -4.17
CA TYR A 91 0.67 1.03 -3.08
C TYR A 91 -0.67 0.45 -3.47
N ARG A 92 -0.93 -0.78 -3.03
CA ARG A 92 -2.17 -1.49 -3.27
C ARG A 92 -2.90 -1.78 -1.97
N LEU A 93 -4.23 -1.78 -2.02
CA LEU A 93 -5.06 -2.10 -0.86
C LEU A 93 -4.98 -3.60 -0.54
N SER A 94 -4.46 -3.93 0.63
CA SER A 94 -4.38 -5.30 1.08
C SER A 94 -4.78 -5.45 2.54
N ALA A 95 -5.11 -6.67 2.93
CA ALA A 95 -5.24 -7.06 4.33
C ALA A 95 -4.17 -8.10 4.66
N VAL A 96 -3.58 -8.04 5.86
CA VAL A 96 -2.76 -9.15 6.35
C VAL A 96 -3.66 -10.37 6.52
N GLU A 97 -3.30 -11.50 5.93
CA GLU A 97 -4.11 -12.72 6.01
C GLU A 97 -4.33 -13.11 7.47
N ARG A 98 -5.58 -13.42 7.83
CA ARG A 98 -5.87 -14.08 9.09
C ARG A 98 -5.55 -15.56 8.86
N ARG A 99 -4.52 -16.08 9.54
CA ARG A 99 -4.36 -17.54 9.60
C ARG A 99 -5.65 -18.13 10.14
N HIS A 100 -6.32 -18.94 9.32
CA HIS A 100 -7.48 -19.73 9.69
C HIS A 100 -7.10 -20.81 10.70
#